data_AF-A0A511RLY5-F1
#
_entry.id   AF-A0A511RLY5-F1
#
_cell.length_a   1.000
_cell.length_b   1.000
_cell.length_c   1.000
_cell.angle_alpha   90.00
_cell.angle_beta   90.00
_cell.angle_gamma   90.00
#
_symmetry.space_group_name_H-M   'P 1'
#
loop_
_entity.id
_entity.type
_entity.pdbx_description
1 polymer ?
#
loop_
_entity_poly.entity_id
_entity_poly.type
_entity_poly.pdbx_seq_one_letter_code
_entity_poly.pdbx_strand_id
1 'polypeptide(L)'
;MRSFTSLHVRTQDPDAVRALARELRTPGLALYVAPDPPWYSLYDEGLEADEVPARLWAALAAASRLGRAALFAVYEDEGLCWGLAEEGRVRYRFCEGVEAAPSGASGRLPDDLDAAAVAAAQAGEPKTAAVRALAGMLGIFPDHAVIGFGDVLELDEEGGLPEDVWVIEDDAAPALEEDHAGG
;
A
#
# COMPACT_ATOMS: atom_id res chain seq x y z
N MET A 1 8.47 17.25 -2.89
CA MET A 1 8.10 16.53 -1.65
C MET A 1 8.49 15.07 -1.84
N ARG A 2 8.62 14.25 -0.79
CA ARG A 2 8.94 12.82 -0.96
C ARG A 2 7.70 12.10 -1.53
N SER A 3 7.89 11.29 -2.59
CA SER A 3 6.84 10.39 -3.09
C SER A 3 6.66 9.19 -2.17
N PHE A 4 5.46 8.64 -2.12
CA PHE A 4 5.20 7.40 -1.40
C PHE A 4 3.98 6.68 -1.97
N THR A 5 3.93 5.37 -1.77
CA THR A 5 2.74 4.56 -1.98
C THR A 5 2.44 3.69 -0.76
N SER A 6 1.16 3.63 -0.39
CA SER A 6 0.69 2.72 0.66
C SER A 6 -0.57 1.96 0.21
N LEU A 7 -0.52 0.64 0.34
CA LEU A 7 -1.63 -0.28 0.00
C LEU A 7 -2.20 -0.86 1.29
N HIS A 8 -3.52 -0.78 1.45
CA HIS A 8 -4.21 -1.18 2.67
C HIS A 8 -5.29 -2.21 2.35
N VAL A 9 -5.37 -3.27 3.14
CA VAL A 9 -6.42 -4.30 3.01
C VAL A 9 -7.09 -4.57 4.34
N ARG A 10 -8.42 -4.47 4.37
CA ARG A 10 -9.24 -4.75 5.54
C ARG A 10 -9.63 -6.22 5.55
N THR A 11 -9.10 -6.98 6.49
CA THR A 11 -9.40 -8.41 6.65
C THR A 11 -9.11 -8.88 8.08
N GLN A 12 -9.64 -10.04 8.45
CA GLN A 12 -9.36 -10.73 9.70
C GLN A 12 -8.45 -11.95 9.51
N ASP A 13 -8.00 -12.19 8.27
CA ASP A 13 -7.19 -13.35 7.89
C ASP A 13 -5.72 -12.93 7.65
N PRO A 14 -4.86 -13.00 8.69
CA PRO A 14 -3.45 -12.64 8.57
C PRO A 14 -2.67 -13.57 7.63
N ASP A 15 -3.06 -14.84 7.52
CA ASP A 15 -2.38 -15.81 6.66
C ASP A 15 -2.63 -15.49 5.18
N ALA A 16 -3.86 -15.10 4.84
CA ALA A 16 -4.19 -14.61 3.51
C ALA A 16 -3.44 -13.33 3.15
N VAL A 17 -3.22 -12.41 4.11
CA VAL A 17 -2.41 -11.20 3.90
C VAL A 17 -0.95 -11.57 3.61
N ARG A 18 -0.37 -12.51 4.35
CA ARG A 18 0.99 -13.00 4.07
C ARG A 18 1.08 -13.68 2.70
N ALA A 19 0.06 -14.43 2.29
CA ALA A 19 0.01 -15.04 0.97
C ALA A 19 -0.05 -13.98 -0.15
N LEU A 20 -0.90 -12.95 0.02
CA LEU A 20 -0.97 -11.81 -0.89
C LEU A 20 0.36 -11.05 -0.96
N ALA A 21 1.00 -10.80 0.19
CA ALA A 21 2.30 -10.14 0.24
C ALA A 21 3.35 -10.92 -0.56
N ARG A 22 3.40 -12.25 -0.43
CA ARG A 22 4.28 -13.10 -1.25
C ARG A 22 3.97 -13.04 -2.75
N GLU A 23 2.71 -12.86 -3.14
CA GLU A 23 2.30 -12.70 -4.54
C GLU A 23 2.69 -11.34 -5.12
N LEU A 24 2.53 -10.27 -4.33
CA LEU A 24 2.75 -8.90 -4.78
C LEU A 24 4.21 -8.47 -4.76
N ARG A 25 5.02 -9.06 -3.87
CA ARG A 25 6.38 -8.60 -3.61
C ARG A 25 7.23 -8.55 -4.87
N THR A 26 8.13 -7.59 -4.91
CA THR A 26 9.14 -7.51 -5.95
C THR A 26 10.22 -8.56 -5.71
N PRO A 27 10.53 -9.43 -6.69
CA PRO A 27 11.54 -10.47 -6.53
C PRO A 27 12.90 -9.91 -6.09
N GLY A 28 13.55 -10.56 -5.13
CA GLY A 28 14.85 -10.12 -4.60
C GLY A 28 14.78 -9.00 -3.56
N LEU A 29 13.58 -8.54 -3.20
CA LEU A 29 13.36 -7.50 -2.20
C LEU A 29 12.32 -7.96 -1.16
N ALA A 30 12.41 -7.37 0.03
CA ALA A 30 11.43 -7.55 1.09
C ALA A 30 10.16 -6.75 0.81
N LEU A 31 9.02 -7.27 1.27
CA LEU A 31 7.78 -6.52 1.43
C LEU A 31 7.44 -6.45 2.91
N TYR A 32 7.13 -5.25 3.39
CA TYR A 32 6.79 -5.02 4.80
C TYR A 32 5.28 -4.95 4.99
N VAL A 33 4.78 -5.68 5.99
CA VAL A 33 3.36 -5.68 6.37
C VAL A 33 3.21 -5.13 7.78
N ALA A 34 2.56 -3.98 7.93
CA ALA A 34 2.22 -3.39 9.22
C ALA A 34 0.75 -3.68 9.58
N PRO A 35 0.48 -4.40 10.69
CA PRO A 35 -0.87 -4.55 11.22
C PRO A 35 -1.46 -3.20 11.66
N ASP A 36 -2.69 -2.91 11.25
CA ASP A 36 -3.43 -1.70 11.64
C ASP A 36 -4.93 -2.02 11.83
N PRO A 37 -5.30 -2.84 12.83
CA PRO A 37 -6.63 -3.47 12.87
C PRO A 37 -7.79 -2.47 12.71
N PRO A 38 -8.74 -2.71 11.78
CA PRO A 38 -8.99 -3.96 11.04
C PRO A 38 -8.24 -4.08 9.69
N TRP A 39 -7.26 -3.23 9.44
CA TRP A 39 -6.45 -3.16 8.22
C TRP A 39 -5.08 -3.82 8.38
N TYR A 40 -4.46 -4.09 7.24
CA TYR A 40 -3.05 -4.37 7.08
C TYR A 40 -2.50 -3.44 6.00
N SER A 41 -1.37 -2.81 6.28
CA SER A 41 -0.67 -1.92 5.35
C SER A 41 0.51 -2.66 4.74
N LEU A 42 0.65 -2.63 3.42
CA LEU A 42 1.67 -3.31 2.64
C LEU A 42 2.57 -2.29 1.95
N TYR A 43 3.88 -2.45 2.10
CA TYR A 43 4.90 -1.58 1.52
C TYR A 43 5.92 -2.42 0.74
N ASP A 44 6.03 -2.20 -0.56
CA ASP A 44 6.90 -2.92 -1.49
C ASP A 44 7.57 -1.91 -2.43
N GLU A 45 8.85 -2.10 -2.76
CA GLU A 45 9.55 -1.21 -3.68
C GLU A 45 8.87 -1.13 -5.05
N GLY A 46 8.35 -2.25 -5.57
CA GLY A 46 7.65 -2.23 -6.85
C GLY A 46 6.23 -1.68 -6.78
N LEU A 47 5.74 -1.34 -5.59
CA LEU A 47 4.57 -0.49 -5.42
C LEU A 47 4.96 0.97 -5.22
N GLU A 48 6.21 1.29 -4.92
CA GLU A 48 6.67 2.68 -5.02
C GLU A 48 6.48 3.17 -6.44
N ALA A 49 6.19 4.47 -6.54
CA ALA A 49 5.65 5.07 -7.73
C ALA A 49 6.64 5.06 -8.91
N ASP A 50 6.78 3.93 -9.59
CA ASP A 50 7.09 3.90 -11.01
C ASP A 50 5.95 4.66 -11.72
N GLU A 51 6.25 5.47 -12.74
CA GLU A 51 5.34 6.38 -13.47
C GLU A 51 4.07 5.73 -14.08
N VAL A 52 3.75 4.48 -13.75
CA VAL A 52 2.72 3.64 -14.36
C VAL A 52 1.68 3.22 -13.30
N PRO A 53 0.57 3.97 -13.15
CA PRO A 53 -0.55 3.65 -12.26
C PRO A 53 -1.17 2.26 -12.44
N ALA A 54 -0.91 1.57 -13.56
CA ALA A 54 -1.49 0.26 -13.85
C ALA A 54 -1.11 -0.82 -12.82
N ARG A 55 0.15 -0.85 -12.35
CA ARG A 55 0.59 -1.83 -11.34
C ARG A 55 -0.09 -1.58 -10.00
N LEU A 56 -0.20 -0.31 -9.61
CA LEU A 56 -0.93 0.13 -8.43
C LEU A 56 -2.40 -0.36 -8.44
N TRP A 57 -3.09 -0.15 -9.56
CA TRP A 57 -4.48 -0.61 -9.70
C TRP A 57 -4.63 -2.12 -9.71
N ALA A 58 -3.66 -2.85 -10.28
CA ALA A 58 -3.65 -4.32 -10.25
C ALA A 58 -3.44 -4.85 -8.82
N ALA A 59 -2.50 -4.26 -8.07
CA ALA A 59 -2.25 -4.60 -6.67
C ALA A 59 -3.48 -4.30 -5.79
N LEU A 60 -4.11 -3.14 -5.97
CA LEU A 60 -5.35 -2.77 -5.31
C LEU A 60 -6.48 -3.78 -5.61
N ALA A 61 -6.64 -4.19 -6.88
CA ALA A 61 -7.63 -5.19 -7.25
C ALA A 61 -7.32 -6.57 -6.63
N ALA A 62 -6.06 -6.99 -6.60
CA ALA A 62 -5.64 -8.25 -5.97
C ALA A 62 -5.93 -8.24 -4.46
N ALA A 63 -5.53 -7.17 -3.76
CA ALA A 63 -5.81 -6.99 -2.33
C ALA A 63 -7.31 -7.04 -2.03
N SER A 64 -8.14 -6.48 -2.92
CA SER A 64 -9.59 -6.45 -2.72
C SER A 64 -10.29 -7.81 -2.82
N ARG A 65 -9.56 -8.90 -3.13
CA ARG A 65 -10.08 -10.27 -3.04
C ARG A 65 -10.17 -10.76 -1.60
N LEU A 66 -9.39 -10.18 -0.68
CA LEU A 66 -9.40 -10.53 0.74
C LEU A 66 -10.43 -9.73 1.54
N GLY A 67 -10.81 -8.55 1.04
CA GLY A 67 -11.74 -7.65 1.70
C GLY A 67 -11.73 -6.28 1.03
N ARG A 68 -12.20 -5.24 1.70
CA ARG A 68 -12.08 -3.87 1.17
C ARG A 68 -10.60 -3.48 1.14
N ALA A 69 -10.15 -2.92 0.02
CA ALA A 69 -8.79 -2.42 -0.13
C ALA A 69 -8.78 -0.93 -0.49
N ALA A 70 -7.76 -0.22 -0.03
CA ALA A 70 -7.50 1.17 -0.31
C ALA A 70 -6.04 1.36 -0.73
N LEU A 71 -5.80 2.33 -1.60
CA LEU A 71 -4.46 2.64 -2.09
C LEU A 71 -4.30 4.16 -2.13
N PHE A 72 -3.15 4.64 -1.67
CA PHE A 72 -2.73 6.03 -1.76
C PHE A 72 -1.36 6.10 -2.41
N ALA A 73 -1.20 6.99 -3.38
CA ALA A 73 0.06 7.25 -4.06
C ALA A 73 0.23 8.76 -4.20
N VAL A 74 1.30 9.30 -3.63
CA VAL A 74 1.70 10.71 -3.79
C VAL A 74 3.01 10.75 -4.55
N TYR A 75 3.04 11.55 -5.61
CA TYR A 75 4.17 11.70 -6.53
C TYR A 75 4.99 12.94 -6.16
N GLU A 76 6.24 13.02 -6.63
CA GLU A 76 7.19 14.08 -6.26
C GLU A 76 6.65 15.50 -6.53
N ASP A 77 5.89 15.65 -7.62
CA ASP A 77 5.25 16.89 -8.09
C ASP A 77 3.88 17.18 -7.42
N GLU A 78 3.61 16.61 -6.24
CA GLU A 78 2.30 16.72 -5.55
C GLU A 78 1.14 16.11 -6.34
N GLY A 79 1.44 15.18 -7.25
CA GLY A 79 0.41 14.34 -7.86
C GLY A 79 -0.19 13.40 -6.81
N LEU A 80 -1.50 13.20 -6.86
CA LEU A 80 -2.21 12.27 -5.98
C LEU A 80 -3.00 11.28 -6.82
N CYS A 81 -2.73 10.00 -6.65
CA CYS A 81 -3.65 8.93 -7.01
C CYS A 81 -4.17 8.24 -5.75
N TRP A 82 -5.48 7.99 -5.69
CA TRP A 82 -6.05 7.13 -4.66
C TRP A 82 -7.22 6.31 -5.20
N GLY A 83 -7.49 5.16 -4.58
CA GLY A 83 -8.56 4.29 -5.01
C GLY A 83 -9.10 3.37 -3.94
N LEU A 84 -10.29 2.84 -4.23
CA LEU A 84 -10.96 1.83 -3.42
C LEU A 84 -11.35 0.65 -4.29
N ALA A 85 -11.17 -0.55 -3.74
CA ALA A 85 -11.54 -1.78 -4.40
C ALA A 85 -12.23 -2.74 -3.43
N GLU A 86 -13.20 -3.48 -3.98
CA GLU A 86 -13.98 -4.49 -3.27
C GLU A 86 -14.33 -5.62 -4.25
N GLU A 87 -14.23 -6.86 -3.77
CA GLU A 87 -14.59 -8.07 -4.52
C GLU A 87 -13.75 -8.26 -5.79
N GLY A 88 -12.44 -7.99 -5.68
CA GLY A 88 -11.50 -8.13 -6.80
C GLY A 88 -11.61 -7.05 -7.88
N ARG A 89 -12.28 -5.92 -7.60
CA ARG A 89 -12.55 -4.85 -8.57
C ARG A 89 -12.33 -3.47 -7.98
N VAL A 90 -11.62 -2.61 -8.73
CA VAL A 90 -11.52 -1.18 -8.43
C VAL A 90 -12.89 -0.52 -8.63
N ARG A 91 -13.49 -0.03 -7.54
CA ARG A 91 -14.80 0.62 -7.53
C ARG A 91 -14.70 2.11 -7.78
N TYR A 92 -13.65 2.72 -7.27
CA TYR A 92 -13.36 4.13 -7.40
C TYR A 92 -11.86 4.34 -7.59
N ARG A 93 -11.51 5.22 -8.52
CA ARG A 93 -10.15 5.74 -8.69
C ARG A 93 -10.21 7.25 -8.86
N PHE A 94 -9.21 7.94 -8.36
CA PHE A 94 -8.96 9.34 -8.58
C PHE A 94 -7.47 9.53 -8.84
N CYS A 95 -7.13 10.34 -9.83
CA CYS A 95 -5.78 10.83 -10.03
C CYS A 95 -5.83 12.32 -10.39
N GLU A 96 -4.95 13.13 -9.82
CA GLU A 96 -4.78 14.53 -10.19
C GLU A 96 -3.30 14.90 -10.08
N GLY A 97 -2.78 15.66 -11.04
CA GLY A 97 -1.37 16.09 -11.02
C GLY A 97 -0.34 14.98 -11.29
N VAL A 98 -0.74 13.85 -11.87
CA VAL A 98 0.15 12.72 -12.20
C VAL A 98 0.34 12.61 -13.71
N GLU A 99 1.59 12.69 -14.18
CA GLU A 99 1.92 12.55 -15.60
C GLU A 99 1.47 11.18 -16.15
N ALA A 100 0.99 11.14 -17.39
CA ALA A 100 0.45 9.95 -18.06
C ALA A 100 -0.79 9.27 -17.41
N ALA A 101 -1.27 9.75 -16.26
CA ALA A 101 -2.51 9.29 -15.65
C ALA A 101 -3.72 10.10 -16.12
N PRO A 102 -4.89 9.47 -16.39
CA PRO A 102 -6.12 10.22 -16.61
C PRO A 102 -6.48 11.04 -15.36
N SER A 103 -6.62 12.36 -15.55
CA SER A 103 -7.01 13.26 -14.45
C SER A 103 -8.49 13.15 -14.12
N GLY A 104 -8.81 13.26 -12.82
CA GLY A 104 -10.14 13.24 -12.25
C GLY A 104 -10.53 11.89 -11.63
N ALA A 105 -11.79 11.82 -11.21
CA ALA A 105 -12.39 10.64 -10.61
C ALA A 105 -13.08 9.76 -11.66
N SER A 106 -13.10 8.46 -11.43
CA SER A 106 -13.97 7.54 -12.16
C SER A 106 -14.39 6.35 -11.31
N GLY A 107 -15.54 5.80 -11.63
CA GLY A 107 -16.19 4.79 -10.80
C GLY A 107 -17.15 5.43 -9.80
N ARG A 108 -17.59 4.65 -8.82
CA ARG A 108 -18.56 5.07 -7.79
C ARG A 108 -17.92 4.88 -6.42
N LEU A 109 -17.92 5.93 -5.61
CA LEU A 109 -17.56 5.82 -4.20
C LEU A 109 -18.51 4.85 -3.50
N PRO A 110 -18.02 4.01 -2.58
CA PRO A 110 -18.87 3.23 -1.70
C PRO A 110 -19.90 4.11 -0.97
N ASP A 111 -21.11 3.58 -0.76
CA ASP A 111 -22.24 4.34 -0.22
C ASP A 111 -22.03 4.77 1.25
N ASP A 112 -21.07 4.18 1.94
CA ASP A 112 -20.67 4.52 3.30
C ASP A 112 -19.66 5.69 3.37
N LEU A 113 -19.27 6.25 2.22
CA LEU A 113 -18.42 7.45 2.16
C LEU A 113 -19.20 8.68 1.68
N ASP A 114 -19.05 9.77 2.42
CA ASP A 114 -19.62 11.06 2.01
C ASP A 114 -18.80 11.66 0.87
N ALA A 115 -19.44 11.80 -0.30
CA ALA A 115 -18.79 12.28 -1.51
C ALA A 115 -18.27 13.73 -1.40
N ALA A 116 -18.94 14.58 -0.63
CA ALA A 116 -18.50 15.97 -0.44
C ALA A 116 -17.28 16.03 0.49
N ALA A 117 -17.25 15.20 1.53
CA ALA A 117 -16.09 15.06 2.40
C ALA A 117 -14.87 14.51 1.62
N VAL A 118 -15.08 13.48 0.79
CA VAL A 118 -14.03 12.93 -0.08
C VAL A 118 -13.48 14.02 -1.02
N ALA A 119 -14.35 14.78 -1.68
CA ALA A 119 -13.92 15.86 -2.56
C ALA A 119 -13.12 16.94 -1.81
N ALA A 120 -13.55 17.31 -0.60
CA ALA A 120 -12.83 18.26 0.24
C ALA A 120 -11.45 17.73 0.67
N ALA A 121 -11.33 16.44 0.98
CA ALA A 121 -10.05 15.81 1.31
C ALA A 121 -9.11 15.74 0.09
N GLN A 122 -9.62 15.40 -1.09
CA GLN A 122 -8.83 15.34 -2.34
C GLN A 122 -8.22 16.70 -2.72
N ALA A 123 -8.95 17.79 -2.44
CA ALA A 123 -8.49 19.15 -2.66
C ALA A 123 -7.51 19.66 -1.58
N GLY A 124 -7.21 18.85 -0.56
CA GLY A 124 -6.29 19.19 0.51
C GLY A 124 -4.85 19.35 0.02
N GLU A 125 -4.13 20.29 0.63
CA GLU A 125 -2.71 20.56 0.39
C GLU A 125 -1.97 20.67 1.74
N PRO A 126 -0.71 20.20 1.86
CA PRO A 126 0.00 19.34 0.88
C PRO A 126 -0.71 17.98 0.70
N LYS A 127 -0.36 17.20 -0.33
CA LYS A 127 -1.06 15.91 -0.59
C LYS A 127 -0.96 14.89 0.54
N THR A 128 0.04 15.00 1.40
CA THR A 128 0.10 14.24 2.67
C THR A 128 -1.09 14.53 3.57
N ALA A 129 -1.58 15.78 3.66
CA ALA A 129 -2.78 16.13 4.41
C ALA A 129 -4.05 15.55 3.78
N ALA A 130 -4.13 15.54 2.44
CA ALA A 130 -5.22 14.90 1.70
C ALA A 130 -5.29 13.39 2.01
N VAL A 131 -4.15 12.70 1.94
CA VAL A 131 -4.06 11.26 2.26
C VAL A 131 -4.47 10.98 3.71
N ARG A 132 -3.97 11.76 4.69
CA ARG A 132 -4.36 11.60 6.10
C ARG A 132 -5.87 11.76 6.31
N ALA A 133 -6.49 12.74 5.63
CA ALA A 133 -7.94 12.93 5.72
C ALA A 133 -8.72 11.77 5.11
N LEU A 134 -8.31 11.29 3.92
CA LEU A 134 -8.93 10.13 3.26
C LEU A 134 -8.77 8.85 4.08
N ALA A 135 -7.57 8.59 4.61
CA ALA A 135 -7.28 7.45 5.48
C ALA A 135 -8.16 7.47 6.74
N GLY A 136 -8.32 8.64 7.36
CA GLY A 136 -9.19 8.83 8.52
C GLY A 136 -10.65 8.48 8.25
N MET A 137 -11.18 8.76 7.05
CA MET A 137 -12.54 8.36 6.67
C MET A 137 -12.71 6.84 6.56
N LEU A 138 -11.63 6.12 6.26
CA LEU A 138 -11.60 4.65 6.16
C LEU A 138 -11.25 3.96 7.48
N GLY A 139 -10.90 4.74 8.51
CA GLY A 139 -10.39 4.21 9.78
C GLY A 139 -9.01 3.58 9.66
N ILE A 140 -8.20 3.99 8.68
CA ILE A 140 -6.78 3.63 8.56
C ILE A 140 -5.98 4.63 9.40
N PHE A 141 -4.97 4.15 10.14
CA PHE A 141 -4.12 5.01 10.94
C PHE A 141 -3.38 6.01 10.03
N PRO A 142 -3.51 7.34 10.24
CA PRO A 142 -3.02 8.32 9.28
C PRO A 142 -1.51 8.24 8.99
N ASP A 143 -0.70 7.80 9.95
CA ASP A 143 0.74 7.67 9.75
C ASP A 143 1.10 6.49 8.85
N HIS A 144 0.37 5.36 8.94
CA HIS A 144 0.56 4.24 8.03
C HIS A 144 0.16 4.59 6.59
N ALA A 145 -0.77 5.52 6.40
CA ALA A 145 -1.20 5.92 5.06
C ALA A 145 -0.16 6.81 4.33
N VAL A 146 0.77 7.45 5.06
CA VAL A 146 1.70 8.44 4.48
C VAL A 146 3.17 8.05 4.53
N ILE A 147 3.49 6.81 4.90
CA ILE A 147 4.84 6.26 4.79
C ILE A 147 4.95 5.44 3.50
N GLY A 148 6.13 5.48 2.88
CA GLY A 148 6.49 4.64 1.73
C GLY A 148 7.41 3.49 2.14
N PHE A 149 7.66 2.59 1.19
CA PHE A 149 8.63 1.50 1.32
C PHE A 149 9.98 1.99 1.82
N GLY A 150 10.51 3.07 1.24
CA GLY A 150 11.82 3.57 1.65
C GLY A 150 11.86 4.09 3.10
N ASP A 151 10.74 4.54 3.67
CA ASP A 151 10.69 4.95 5.08
C ASP A 151 10.77 3.71 5.99
N VAL A 152 10.07 2.64 5.59
CA VAL A 152 10.05 1.38 6.32
C VAL A 152 11.39 0.63 6.20
N LEU A 153 12.02 0.69 5.02
CA LEU A 153 13.35 0.13 4.79
C LEU A 153 14.41 0.83 5.65
N GLU A 154 14.37 2.16 5.75
CA GLU A 154 15.28 2.93 6.62
C GLU A 154 15.11 2.50 8.10
N LEU A 155 13.86 2.33 8.56
CA LEU A 155 13.58 1.83 9.90
C LEU A 155 14.11 0.40 10.13
N ASP A 156 14.04 -0.47 9.12
CA ASP A 156 14.58 -1.83 9.19
C ASP A 156 16.10 -1.83 9.32
N GLU A 157 16.79 -1.07 8.47
CA GLU A 157 18.25 -0.93 8.48
C GLU A 157 18.78 -0.37 9.80
N GLU A 158 18.01 0.50 10.47
CA GLU A 158 18.33 1.07 11.78
C GLU A 158 17.91 0.16 12.96
N GLY A 159 17.23 -0.95 12.72
CA GLY A 159 16.68 -1.83 13.77
C GLY A 159 15.53 -1.19 14.55
N GLY A 160 14.83 -0.23 13.95
CA GLY A 160 13.72 0.53 14.50
C GLY A 160 12.33 -0.02 14.15
N LEU A 161 12.23 -1.11 13.39
CA LEU A 161 10.94 -1.73 13.09
C LEU A 161 10.24 -2.23 14.36
N PRO A 162 8.93 -1.93 14.53
CA PRO A 162 8.11 -2.56 15.56
C PRO A 162 8.06 -4.09 15.42
N GLU A 163 7.97 -4.79 16.56
CA GLU A 163 7.97 -6.27 16.62
C GLU A 163 6.80 -6.93 15.85
N ASP A 164 5.71 -6.20 15.64
CA ASP A 164 4.52 -6.68 14.96
C ASP A 164 4.53 -6.48 13.44
N VAL A 165 5.51 -5.75 12.90
CA VAL A 165 5.73 -5.63 11.45
C VAL A 165 6.29 -6.95 10.91
N TRP A 166 5.69 -7.44 9.82
CA TRP A 166 6.16 -8.66 9.16
C TRP A 166 7.02 -8.33 7.96
N VAL A 167 8.24 -8.86 7.94
CA VAL A 167 9.12 -8.83 6.78
C VAL A 167 8.84 -10.08 5.94
N ILE A 168 8.49 -9.89 4.67
CA ILE A 168 8.15 -10.97 3.73
C ILE A 168 9.23 -11.01 2.64
N GLU A 169 10.06 -12.05 2.68
CA GLU A 169 11.22 -12.21 1.80
C GLU A 169 11.11 -13.48 0.92
N ASP A 170 12.09 -13.71 0.03
CA ASP A 170 12.27 -15.01 -0.59
C ASP A 170 12.53 -16.05 0.51
N ASP A 171 11.79 -17.17 0.51
CA ASP A 171 12.19 -18.33 1.29
C ASP A 171 13.60 -18.69 0.81
N ALA A 172 14.60 -18.49 1.68
CA ALA A 172 15.98 -18.79 1.35
C ALA A 172 16.06 -20.16 0.68
N ALA A 173 16.79 -20.22 -0.44
CA ALA A 173 17.32 -21.47 -0.95
C ALA A 173 17.82 -22.31 0.24
N PRO A 174 17.59 -23.63 0.26
CA PRO A 174 17.89 -24.46 1.42
C PRO A 174 19.30 -24.14 1.90
N ALA A 175 19.42 -23.92 3.23
CA ALA A 175 20.70 -23.78 3.89
C ALA A 175 21.65 -24.80 3.28
N LEU A 176 22.77 -24.33 2.70
CA LEU A 176 23.86 -25.24 2.37
C LEU A 176 24.22 -25.92 3.69
N GLU A 177 23.78 -27.16 3.86
CA GLU A 177 24.28 -28.03 4.92
C GLU A 177 25.79 -28.01 4.77
N GLU A 178 26.48 -27.37 5.72
CA GLU A 178 27.90 -27.56 5.89
C GLU A 178 28.08 -29.04 6.23
N ASP A 179 28.35 -29.82 5.18
CA ASP A 179 28.77 -31.21 5.26
C ASP A 179 30.16 -31.22 5.89
N HIS A 180 30.22 -31.01 7.21
CA HIS A 180 31.35 -31.39 8.03
C HIS A 180 31.32 -32.91 8.19
N ALA A 181 31.65 -33.58 7.09
CA ALA A 181 32.15 -34.93 7.10
C ALA A 181 33.40 -34.95 8.00
N GLY A 182 33.23 -35.54 9.18
CA GLY A 182 34.35 -36.00 9.98
C GLY A 182 35.19 -37.00 9.20
N GLY A 183 36.50 -36.81 9.25
CA GLY A 183 37.53 -37.72 8.76
C GLY A 183 38.88 -37.33 9.33
#